data_AF-A0A2R6DRI6-F1
#
_entry.id   AF-A0A2R6DRI6-F1
#
_cell.length_a   1.000
_cell.length_b   1.000
_cell.length_c   1.000
_cell.angle_alpha   90.00
_cell.angle_beta   90.00
_cell.angle_gamma   90.00
#
_symmetry.space_group_name_H-M   'P 1'
#
loop_
_entity.id
_entity.type
_entity.pdbx_description
1 polymer ?
#
loop_
_entity_poly.entity_id
_entity_poly.type
_entity_poly.pdbx_seq_one_letter_code
_entity_poly.pdbx_strand_id
1 'polypeptide(L)'
;MPAGVSLEQLLWALVFVTMGLDVLTTEIGLQHGLAEGNPLMASVIGGAGLVGLVGAKLATLVVGACARFCLPRYRLVIPLGLATPGAVAVAINTALLLRV
;
A
#
# COMPACT_ATOMS: atom_id res chain seq x y z
N MET A 1 -30.91 9.70 10.60
CA MET A 1 -29.90 8.78 11.16
C MET A 1 -28.59 9.09 10.47
N PRO A 2 -27.47 9.34 11.19
CA PRO A 2 -26.18 9.46 10.50
C PRO A 2 -25.94 8.16 9.73
N ALA A 3 -25.68 8.26 8.42
CA ALA A 3 -25.38 7.09 7.62
C ALA A 3 -24.15 6.40 8.22
N GLY A 4 -24.29 5.13 8.63
CA GLY A 4 -23.17 4.35 9.14
C GLY A 4 -22.06 4.22 8.10
N VAL A 5 -20.83 3.96 8.55
CA VAL A 5 -19.69 3.71 7.66
C VAL A 5 -20.00 2.48 6.79
N SER A 6 -19.95 2.65 5.47
CA SER A 6 -20.14 1.56 4.53
C SER A 6 -18.92 0.65 4.48
N LEU A 7 -19.12 -0.63 4.12
CA LEU A 7 -18.03 -1.58 3.92
C LEU A 7 -17.02 -1.07 2.87
N GLU A 8 -17.50 -0.42 1.83
CA GLU A 8 -16.63 0.16 0.80
C GLU A 8 -15.69 1.24 1.38
N GLN A 9 -16.22 2.14 2.22
CA GLN A 9 -15.41 3.15 2.93
C GLN A 9 -14.40 2.50 3.86
N LEU A 10 -14.78 1.43 4.57
CA LEU A 10 -13.86 0.70 5.44
C LEU A 10 -12.72 0.05 4.65
N LEU A 11 -13.02 -0.53 3.48
CA LEU A 11 -12.00 -1.11 2.60
C LEU A 11 -11.05 -0.03 2.06
N TRP A 12 -11.56 1.14 1.65
CA TRP A 12 -10.69 2.25 1.25
C TRP A 12 -9.83 2.78 2.40
N ALA A 13 -10.39 2.89 3.61
CA ALA A 13 -9.61 3.22 4.79
C ALA A 13 -8.49 2.21 5.03
N LEU A 14 -8.78 0.90 4.87
CA LEU A 14 -7.78 -0.15 4.94
C LEU A 14 -6.70 -0.02 3.86
N VAL A 15 -7.05 0.36 2.62
CA VAL A 15 -6.07 0.65 1.55
C VAL A 15 -5.13 1.77 1.99
N PHE A 16 -5.65 2.90 2.49
CA PHE A 16 -4.81 4.02 2.93
C PHE A 16 -3.90 3.63 4.11
N VAL A 17 -4.43 2.91 5.10
CA VAL A 17 -3.66 2.44 6.26
C VAL A 17 -2.56 1.47 5.82
N THR A 18 -2.89 0.46 5.01
CA THR A 18 -1.91 -0.53 4.55
C THR A 18 -0.83 0.10 3.69
N MET A 19 -1.16 1.04 2.81
CA MET A 19 -0.16 1.75 2.01
C MET A 19 0.74 2.65 2.85
N GLY A 20 0.17 3.38 3.83
CA GLY A 20 0.95 4.20 4.74
C GLY A 20 1.92 3.37 5.58
N LEU A 21 1.43 2.28 6.18
CA LEU A 21 2.26 1.34 6.93
C LEU A 21 3.32 0.68 6.04
N ASP A 22 3.01 0.37 4.80
CA ASP A 22 3.97 -0.25 3.88
C ASP A 22 5.12 0.69 3.56
N VAL A 23 4.84 1.97 3.29
CA VAL A 23 5.88 3.01 3.13
C VAL A 23 6.74 3.12 4.39
N LEU A 24 6.10 3.20 5.56
CA LEU A 24 6.81 3.37 6.83
C LEU A 24 7.70 2.16 7.15
N THR A 25 7.16 0.95 7.06
CA THR A 25 7.91 -0.27 7.38
C THR A 25 9.04 -0.54 6.39
N THR A 26 8.83 -0.23 5.11
CA THR A 26 9.88 -0.31 4.08
C THR A 26 11.00 0.69 4.38
N GLU A 27 10.67 1.95 4.62
CA GLU A 27 11.66 3.00 4.93
C GLU A 27 12.46 2.66 6.19
N ILE A 28 11.80 2.23 7.27
CA ILE A 28 12.47 1.80 8.50
C ILE A 28 13.38 0.60 8.21
N GLY A 29 12.93 -0.39 7.41
CA GLY A 29 13.73 -1.55 7.07
C GLY A 29 15.00 -1.18 6.32
N LEU A 30 14.90 -0.28 5.34
CA LEU A 30 16.05 0.23 4.58
C LEU A 30 17.05 0.96 5.50
N GLN A 31 16.56 1.76 6.46
CA GLN A 31 17.42 2.42 7.46
C GLN A 31 18.16 1.43 8.36
N HIS A 32 17.60 0.24 8.58
CA HIS A 32 18.24 -0.86 9.32
C HIS A 32 19.09 -1.79 8.43
N GLY A 33 19.30 -1.45 7.16
CA GLY A 33 20.14 -2.21 6.24
C GLY A 33 19.46 -3.40 5.56
N LEU A 34 18.14 -3.56 5.71
CA LEU A 34 17.38 -4.51 4.91
C LEU A 34 17.32 -4.03 3.45
N ALA A 35 17.20 -4.98 2.52
CA ALA A 35 17.07 -4.68 1.09
C ALA A 35 15.60 -4.83 0.65
N GLU A 36 15.19 -4.00 -0.31
CA GLU A 36 13.89 -4.13 -0.98
C GLU A 36 13.86 -5.42 -1.80
N GLY A 37 12.89 -6.30 -1.50
CA GLY A 37 12.77 -7.61 -2.13
C GLY A 37 12.14 -7.57 -3.52
N ASN A 38 11.39 -6.52 -3.84
CA ASN A 38 10.80 -6.33 -5.17
C ASN A 38 11.80 -5.61 -6.10
N PRO A 39 12.33 -6.26 -7.16
CA PRO A 39 13.33 -5.65 -8.04
C PRO A 39 12.89 -4.34 -8.70
N LEU A 40 11.59 -4.23 -9.04
CA LEU A 40 11.04 -3.01 -9.61
C LEU A 40 11.07 -1.88 -8.58
N MET A 41 10.60 -2.14 -7.35
CA MET A 41 10.63 -1.12 -6.31
C MET A 41 12.05 -0.78 -5.87
N ALA A 42 12.96 -1.75 -5.84
CA ALA A 42 14.37 -1.51 -5.57
C ALA A 42 14.98 -0.54 -6.59
N SER A 43 14.64 -0.67 -7.88
CA SER A 43 15.08 0.27 -8.92
C SER A 43 14.49 1.68 -8.73
N VAL A 44 13.21 1.78 -8.36
CA VAL A 44 12.52 3.05 -8.11
C VAL A 44 13.11 3.78 -6.90
N ILE A 45 13.31 3.05 -5.80
CA ILE A 45 13.91 3.56 -4.57
C ILE A 45 15.38 3.92 -4.81
N GLY A 46 16.13 3.12 -5.57
CA GLY A 46 17.52 3.42 -5.92
C GLY A 46 17.67 4.72 -6.74
N GLY A 47 16.67 5.06 -7.56
CA GLY A 47 16.68 6.29 -8.37
C GLY A 47 16.10 7.52 -7.68
N ALA A 48 15.08 7.36 -6.83
CA ALA A 48 14.28 8.46 -6.28
C ALA A 48 14.02 8.39 -4.77
N GLY A 49 14.60 7.41 -4.07
CA GLY A 49 14.45 7.22 -2.62
C GLY A 49 12.99 7.10 -2.17
N LEU A 50 12.70 7.71 -1.01
CA LEU A 50 11.35 7.76 -0.45
C LEU A 50 10.32 8.42 -1.38
N VAL A 51 10.74 9.41 -2.19
CA VAL A 51 9.84 10.08 -3.16
C VAL A 51 9.37 9.07 -4.21
N GLY A 52 10.25 8.20 -4.69
CA GLY A 52 9.91 7.13 -5.62
C GLY A 52 8.92 6.14 -5.01
N LEU A 53 9.15 5.75 -3.75
CA LEU A 53 8.27 4.84 -3.00
C LEU A 53 6.86 5.42 -2.82
N VAL A 54 6.76 6.66 -2.34
CA VAL A 54 5.47 7.36 -2.18
C VAL A 54 4.78 7.55 -3.53
N GLY A 55 5.54 7.94 -4.56
CA GLY A 55 5.02 8.08 -5.93
C GLY A 55 4.40 6.79 -6.47
N ALA A 56 5.04 5.64 -6.25
CA ALA A 56 4.50 4.34 -6.66
C ALA A 56 3.19 3.98 -5.94
N LYS A 57 3.06 4.31 -4.65
CA LYS A 57 1.80 4.13 -3.90
C LYS A 57 0.70 5.04 -4.41
N LEU A 58 1.01 6.33 -4.65
CA LEU A 58 0.04 7.28 -5.21
C LEU A 58 -0.43 6.85 -6.61
N ALA A 59 0.48 6.38 -7.47
CA ALA A 59 0.12 5.86 -8.78
C ALA A 59 -0.85 4.67 -8.66
N THR A 60 -0.58 3.75 -7.72
CA THR A 60 -1.45 2.61 -7.44
C THR A 60 -2.83 3.05 -6.93
N LEU A 61 -2.90 4.06 -6.05
CA LEU A 61 -4.17 4.65 -5.59
C LEU A 61 -4.98 5.27 -6.72
N VAL A 62 -4.32 6.03 -7.60
CA VAL A 62 -4.97 6.66 -8.76
C VAL A 62 -5.55 5.60 -9.68
N VAL A 63 -4.77 4.57 -10.03
CA VAL A 63 -5.24 3.45 -10.86
C VAL A 63 -6.42 2.75 -10.20
N GLY A 64 -6.34 2.49 -8.89
CA GLY A 64 -7.42 1.91 -8.10
C GLY A 64 -8.70 2.73 -8.09
N ALA A 65 -8.58 4.04 -7.88
CA ALA A 65 -9.70 4.97 -7.88
C ALA A 65 -10.36 5.05 -9.26
N CYS A 66 -9.55 5.17 -10.33
CA CYS A 66 -10.05 5.13 -11.71
C CYS A 66 -10.79 3.82 -11.99
N ALA A 67 -10.21 2.67 -11.63
CA ALA A 67 -10.87 1.37 -11.77
C ALA A 67 -12.21 1.33 -11.03
N ARG A 68 -12.27 1.89 -9.81
CA ARG A 68 -13.50 1.96 -9.02
C ARG A 68 -14.60 2.78 -9.68
N PHE A 69 -14.26 3.87 -10.36
CA PHE A 69 -15.22 4.68 -11.11
C PHE A 69 -15.67 3.99 -12.40
N CYS A 70 -14.75 3.40 -13.15
CA CYS A 70 -15.05 2.74 -14.42
C CYS A 70 -15.79 1.40 -14.25
N LEU A 71 -15.60 0.72 -13.12
CA LEU A 71 -16.12 -0.63 -12.86
C LEU A 71 -16.97 -0.69 -11.58
N PRO A 72 -18.15 -0.05 -11.55
CA PRO A 72 -18.98 0.04 -10.35
C PRO A 72 -19.42 -1.34 -9.82
N ARG A 73 -19.51 -2.36 -10.68
CA ARG A 73 -19.80 -3.75 -10.28
C ARG A 73 -18.75 -4.33 -9.32
N TYR A 74 -17.50 -3.88 -9.41
CA TYR A 74 -16.38 -4.39 -8.61
C TYR A 74 -16.01 -3.46 -7.44
N ARG A 75 -16.93 -2.59 -7.02
CA ARG A 75 -16.69 -1.55 -6.00
C ARG A 75 -16.06 -2.02 -4.68
N LEU A 76 -16.32 -3.25 -4.26
CA LEU A 76 -15.72 -3.85 -3.05
C LEU A 76 -14.45 -4.65 -3.37
N VAL A 77 -14.41 -5.30 -4.52
CA VAL A 77 -13.28 -6.16 -4.94
C VAL A 77 -12.03 -5.31 -5.19
N ILE A 78 -12.20 -4.10 -5.75
CA ILE A 78 -11.09 -3.20 -6.06
C ILE A 78 -10.32 -2.78 -4.80
N PRO A 79 -10.93 -2.13 -3.79
CA PRO A 79 -10.20 -1.74 -2.59
C PRO A 79 -9.72 -2.96 -1.78
N LEU A 80 -10.45 -4.08 -1.79
CA LEU A 80 -9.97 -5.32 -1.19
C LEU A 80 -8.68 -5.84 -1.86
N GLY A 81 -8.66 -5.86 -3.19
CA GLY A 81 -7.51 -6.28 -3.98
C GLY A 81 -6.31 -5.34 -3.86
N LEU A 82 -6.55 -4.03 -3.65
CA LEU A 82 -5.50 -3.06 -3.37
C LEU A 82 -4.92 -3.22 -1.96
N ALA A 83 -5.78 -3.41 -0.96
CA ALA A 83 -5.36 -3.55 0.43
C ALA A 83 -4.61 -4.86 0.69
N THR A 84 -4.96 -5.94 0.00
CA THR A 84 -4.43 -7.29 0.29
C THR A 84 -2.90 -7.37 0.12
N PRO A 85 -2.29 -6.97 -1.02
CA PRO A 85 -0.84 -6.96 -1.16
C PRO A 85 -0.15 -6.05 -0.15
N GLY A 86 -0.73 -4.87 0.12
CA GLY A 86 -0.20 -3.93 1.11
C GLY A 86 -0.19 -4.53 2.52
N ALA A 87 -1.27 -5.20 2.92
CA ALA A 87 -1.35 -5.88 4.21
C ALA A 87 -0.31 -7.01 4.35
N VAL A 88 -0.12 -7.80 3.29
CA VAL A 88 0.88 -8.86 3.25
C VAL A 88 2.30 -8.28 3.34
N ALA A 89 2.60 -7.23 2.59
CA ALA A 89 3.90 -6.55 2.62
C ALA A 89 4.19 -5.98 4.02
N VAL A 90 3.22 -5.27 4.62
CA VAL A 90 3.33 -4.75 6.00
C VAL A 90 3.59 -5.87 7.00
N ALA A 91 2.89 -6.99 6.90
CA ALA A 91 3.09 -8.13 7.80
C ALA A 91 4.51 -8.71 7.65
N ILE A 92 5.00 -8.88 6.42
CA ILE A 92 6.36 -9.37 6.14
C ILE A 92 7.40 -8.38 6.66
N ASN A 93 7.29 -7.10 6.31
CA ASN A 93 8.23 -6.06 6.72
C ASN A 93 8.27 -5.94 8.25
N THR A 94 7.10 -5.98 8.91
CA THR A 94 7.02 -5.94 10.37
C THR A 94 7.70 -7.17 10.99
N ALA A 95 7.46 -8.37 10.44
CA ALA A 95 8.11 -9.59 10.92
C ALA A 95 9.64 -9.58 10.72
N LEU A 96 10.14 -8.92 9.67
CA LEU A 96 11.56 -8.72 9.45
C LEU A 96 12.14 -7.67 10.40
N LEU A 97 11.45 -6.54 10.60
CA LEU A 97 11.86 -5.49 11.53
C LEU A 97 11.96 -5.99 12.97
N LEU A 98 11.09 -6.90 13.39
CA LEU A 98 11.17 -7.53 14.71
C LEU A 98 12.39 -8.45 14.90
N ARG A 99 13.19 -8.68 13.84
CA ARG A 99 14.39 -9.54 13.86
C ARG A 99 15.70 -8.76 13.70
N VAL A 100 15.64 -7.44 13.58
CA VAL A 100 16.81 -6.56 13.48
C VAL A 100 16.98 -5.81 14.79
#